data_AF-W2YLN5-F1
#
_entry.id   AF-W2YLN5-F1
#
_cell.length_a   1.000
_cell.length_b   1.000
_cell.length_c   1.000
_cell.angle_alpha   90.00
_cell.angle_beta   90.00
_cell.angle_gamma   90.00
#
_symmetry.space_group_name_H-M   'P 1'
#
loop_
_entity.id
_entity.type
_entity.pdbx_description
1 polymer ?
#
loop_
_entity_poly.entity_id
_entity_poly.type
_entity_poly.pdbx_seq_one_letter_code
_entity_poly.pdbx_strand_id
1 'polypeptide(L)'
;MRIHHTLLVAAIALLAVLLVEVDAESRTLRSLKTIKGEDAAGEERAGIPAIPAFTHTFNFNALDEIGFLIKNLPEQFQRMRTQPERLRTVLGGWYDDLQSVKQVVAFMTKEGLSEKAIEEFVAAYKAYIAYAQAHGIKPAALTLHT
;
A
#
# COMPACT_ATOMS: atom_id res chain seq x y z
N MET A 1 -25.18 42.20 -18.64
CA MET A 1 -24.26 41.37 -17.84
C MET A 1 -24.54 41.63 -16.37
N ARG A 2 -24.99 40.61 -15.65
CA ARG A 2 -25.18 40.68 -14.19
C ARG A 2 -25.03 39.26 -13.65
N ILE A 3 -23.85 39.00 -13.10
CA ILE A 3 -23.49 37.70 -12.53
C ILE A 3 -23.90 37.79 -11.07
N HIS A 4 -24.92 37.05 -10.68
CA HIS A 4 -25.39 36.98 -9.30
C HIS A 4 -24.71 35.78 -8.63
N HIS A 5 -23.80 36.05 -7.70
CA HIS A 5 -23.20 35.05 -6.83
C HIS A 5 -24.20 34.69 -5.72
N THR A 6 -24.62 33.44 -5.66
CA THR A 6 -25.38 32.90 -4.52
C THR A 6 -24.58 31.77 -3.89
N LEU A 7 -23.94 32.11 -2.78
CA LEU A 7 -23.41 31.23 -1.75
C LEU A 7 -24.59 30.81 -0.85
N LEU A 8 -24.90 29.52 -0.69
CA LEU A 8 -25.54 29.02 0.55
C LEU A 8 -25.60 27.47 0.68
N VAL A 9 -24.93 27.00 1.75
CA VAL A 9 -25.34 26.02 2.79
C VAL A 9 -25.72 24.58 2.42
N ALA A 10 -25.02 23.67 3.11
CA ALA A 10 -25.23 22.24 3.20
C ALA A 10 -26.61 21.85 3.78
N ALA A 11 -27.19 20.78 3.25
CA ALA A 11 -28.23 20.02 3.91
C ALA A 11 -27.96 18.51 3.72
N ILE A 12 -27.62 17.83 4.81
CA ILE A 12 -27.58 16.37 4.88
C ILE A 12 -29.03 15.92 5.09
N ALA A 13 -29.65 15.37 4.04
CA ALA A 13 -30.95 14.72 4.16
C ALA A 13 -30.74 13.21 4.20
N LEU A 14 -30.71 12.68 5.43
CA LEU A 14 -30.91 11.27 5.72
C LEU A 14 -32.39 10.96 5.46
N LEU A 15 -32.73 10.24 4.39
CA LEU A 15 -34.06 9.65 4.24
C LEU A 15 -33.92 8.13 4.19
N ALA A 16 -34.22 7.52 5.34
CA ALA A 16 -34.61 6.14 5.43
C ALA A 16 -36.02 5.94 4.84
N VAL A 17 -36.39 4.66 4.66
CA VAL A 17 -37.76 4.11 4.56
C VAL A 17 -38.38 4.16 3.14
N LEU A 18 -38.90 3.09 2.50
CA LEU A 18 -39.19 1.69 2.85
C LEU A 18 -39.56 0.89 1.57
N LEU A 19 -39.48 -0.44 1.70
CA LEU A 19 -40.29 -1.50 1.06
C LEU A 19 -40.36 -1.59 -0.47
N VAL A 20 -39.63 -2.57 -1.00
CA VAL A 20 -40.16 -3.47 -2.04
C VAL A 20 -40.06 -4.89 -1.49
N GLU A 21 -41.22 -5.51 -1.25
CA GLU A 21 -41.35 -6.95 -1.08
C GLU A 21 -41.00 -7.63 -2.41
N VAL A 22 -40.01 -8.51 -2.40
CA VAL A 22 -39.93 -9.61 -3.36
C VAL A 22 -39.94 -10.88 -2.55
N ASP A 23 -41.11 -11.51 -2.56
CA ASP A 23 -41.37 -12.87 -2.14
C ASP A 23 -40.64 -13.88 -3.05
N ALA A 24 -40.42 -15.07 -2.51
CA ALA A 24 -39.96 -16.31 -3.15
C ALA A 24 -38.45 -16.45 -3.48
N GLU A 25 -37.72 -17.09 -2.56
CA GLU A 25 -37.18 -18.46 -2.74
C GLU A 25 -36.23 -18.77 -1.56
N SER A 26 -36.73 -19.54 -0.58
CA SER A 26 -35.96 -19.97 0.60
C SER A 26 -34.97 -21.08 0.24
N ARG A 27 -33.87 -20.72 -0.44
CA ARG A 27 -32.69 -21.57 -0.48
C ARG A 27 -31.99 -21.52 0.87
N THR A 28 -32.20 -22.59 1.64
CA THR A 28 -31.63 -22.81 2.96
C THR A 28 -30.11 -22.91 2.88
N LEU A 29 -29.41 -21.79 3.04
CA LEU A 29 -27.96 -21.79 3.29
C LEU A 29 -27.73 -22.08 4.77
N ARG A 30 -27.02 -23.19 5.02
CA ARG A 30 -26.58 -23.68 6.33
C ARG A 30 -26.12 -22.50 7.21
N SER A 31 -26.86 -22.24 8.29
CA SER A 31 -26.59 -21.21 9.28
C SER A 31 -25.19 -21.40 9.89
N LEU A 32 -24.28 -20.47 9.61
CA LEU A 32 -23.04 -20.31 10.37
C LEU A 32 -23.41 -19.59 11.68
N LYS A 33 -23.39 -20.36 12.76
CA LYS A 33 -23.52 -19.87 14.13
C LYS A 33 -22.36 -18.91 14.41
N THR A 34 -22.64 -17.61 14.47
CA THR A 34 -21.71 -16.59 14.95
C THR A 34 -21.36 -16.86 16.40
N ILE A 35 -20.16 -17.38 16.66
CA ILE A 35 -19.53 -17.27 17.96
C ILE A 35 -18.85 -15.91 17.97
N LYS A 36 -19.44 -14.99 18.73
CA LYS A 36 -18.82 -13.72 19.11
C LYS A 36 -17.67 -14.08 20.07
N GLY A 37 -16.46 -14.13 19.54
CA GLY A 37 -15.24 -14.39 20.27
C GLY A 37 -14.09 -13.78 19.49
N GLU A 38 -13.61 -12.65 20.02
CA GLU A 38 -12.26 -12.11 19.95
C GLU A 38 -11.45 -12.27 18.66
N ASP A 39 -11.08 -11.09 18.13
CA ASP A 39 -9.84 -10.81 17.42
C ASP A 39 -9.50 -11.76 16.26
N ALA A 40 -9.93 -11.36 15.07
CA ALA A 40 -9.42 -11.91 13.81
C ALA A 40 -7.97 -11.46 13.56
N ALA A 41 -7.08 -11.86 14.45
CA ALA A 41 -5.63 -11.84 14.30
C ALA A 41 -5.14 -13.29 14.36
N GLY A 42 -5.60 -14.11 13.41
CA GLY A 42 -4.76 -15.22 12.94
C GLY A 42 -3.43 -14.61 12.46
N GLU A 43 -2.27 -15.22 12.67
CA GLU A 43 -2.01 -16.63 12.81
C GLU A 43 -0.71 -16.82 13.60
N GLU A 44 -0.64 -17.94 14.27
CA GLU A 44 0.44 -18.42 15.09
C GLU A 44 1.77 -18.46 14.30
N ARG A 45 2.67 -17.51 14.55
CA ARG A 45 4.12 -17.68 14.34
C ARG A 45 4.90 -17.65 15.65
N ALA A 46 4.27 -18.09 16.75
CA ALA A 46 4.93 -18.35 18.02
C ALA A 46 5.86 -19.57 17.92
N GLY A 47 7.00 -19.42 17.24
CA GLY A 47 7.98 -20.49 17.06
C GLY A 47 9.06 -20.22 16.02
N ILE A 48 8.90 -19.20 15.17
CA ILE A 48 9.95 -18.72 14.27
C ILE A 48 10.52 -17.46 14.92
N PRO A 49 11.85 -17.29 15.05
CA PRO A 49 12.40 -16.00 15.49
C PRO A 49 11.76 -14.91 14.66
N ALA A 50 11.01 -14.02 15.31
CA ALA A 50 10.27 -12.98 14.62
C ALA A 50 11.26 -12.17 13.79
N ILE A 51 11.17 -12.29 12.46
CA ILE A 51 12.02 -11.50 11.58
C ILE A 51 11.66 -10.03 11.85
N PRO A 52 12.62 -9.19 12.29
CA PRO A 52 12.33 -7.80 12.61
C PRO A 52 11.72 -7.10 11.40
N ALA A 53 10.76 -6.20 11.62
CA ALA A 53 10.16 -5.45 10.53
C ALA A 53 11.22 -4.59 9.82
N PHE A 54 11.20 -4.58 8.48
CA PHE A 54 12.07 -3.72 7.69
C PHE A 54 11.70 -2.25 7.90
N THR A 55 12.70 -1.42 8.22
CA THR A 55 12.55 0.04 8.35
C THR A 55 13.56 0.76 7.46
N HIS A 56 13.16 1.88 6.87
CA HIS A 56 14.01 2.71 6.02
C HIS A 56 13.64 4.17 6.18
N THR A 57 14.65 5.02 6.34
CA THR A 57 14.48 6.47 6.47
C THR A 57 14.92 7.12 5.18
N PHE A 58 14.00 7.82 4.53
CA PHE A 58 14.27 8.60 3.32
C PHE A 58 14.95 9.93 3.66
N ASN A 59 15.90 10.36 2.84
CA ASN A 59 16.65 11.60 3.01
C ASN A 59 16.19 12.70 2.03
N PHE A 60 14.95 13.15 2.18
CA PHE A 60 14.42 14.29 1.43
C PHE A 60 14.65 15.61 2.18
N ASN A 61 15.17 16.61 1.49
CA ASN A 61 15.36 17.96 2.00
C ASN A 61 14.07 18.80 1.80
N ALA A 62 13.98 19.95 2.49
CA ALA A 62 12.85 20.88 2.35
C ALA A 62 12.58 21.34 0.90
N LEU A 63 13.62 21.44 0.06
CA LEU A 63 13.46 21.75 -1.37
C LEU A 63 12.81 20.60 -2.15
N ASP A 64 13.04 19.35 -1.75
CA ASP A 64 12.38 18.20 -2.37
C ASP A 64 10.92 18.15 -1.98
N GLU A 65 10.61 18.50 -0.73
CA GLU A 65 9.22 18.64 -0.28
C GLU A 65 8.47 19.70 -1.07
N ILE A 66 9.09 20.86 -1.31
CA ILE A 66 8.55 21.89 -2.21
C ILE A 66 8.42 21.35 -3.63
N GLY A 67 9.40 20.61 -4.13
CA GLY A 67 9.36 19.95 -5.43
C GLY A 67 8.19 18.98 -5.56
N PHE A 68 7.89 18.22 -4.49
CA PHE A 68 6.73 17.35 -4.43
C PHE A 68 5.41 18.13 -4.42
N LEU A 69 5.35 19.34 -3.87
CA LEU A 69 4.14 20.16 -3.97
C LEU A 69 3.90 20.68 -5.39
N ILE A 70 4.97 20.97 -6.15
CA ILE A 70 4.88 21.56 -7.50
C ILE A 70 4.62 20.48 -8.57
N LYS A 71 5.29 19.33 -8.48
CA LYS A 71 5.19 18.26 -9.49
C LYS A 71 4.44 17.01 -9.03
N ASN A 72 3.90 17.02 -7.81
CA ASN A 72 3.20 15.93 -7.13
C ASN A 72 3.92 14.57 -7.23
N LEU A 73 4.54 14.13 -6.14
CA LEU A 73 5.02 12.75 -6.06
C LEU A 73 3.82 11.81 -6.27
N PRO A 74 3.86 10.85 -7.20
CA PRO A 74 2.70 10.01 -7.45
C PRO A 74 2.27 9.30 -6.15
N GLU A 75 0.95 9.17 -5.96
CA GLU A 75 0.36 8.79 -4.67
C GLU A 75 0.95 7.48 -4.11
N GLN A 76 1.23 6.50 -4.97
CA GLN A 76 1.83 5.23 -4.56
C GLN A 76 3.18 5.42 -3.86
N PHE A 77 4.03 6.31 -4.36
CA PHE A 77 5.34 6.61 -3.79
C PHE A 77 5.22 7.50 -2.55
N GLN A 78 4.24 8.39 -2.52
CA GLN A 78 3.91 9.15 -1.30
C GLN A 78 3.51 8.19 -0.16
N ARG A 79 2.69 7.18 -0.44
CA ARG A 79 2.32 6.14 0.54
C ARG A 79 3.50 5.28 0.94
N MET A 80 4.38 4.91 -0.01
CA MET A 80 5.60 4.19 0.33
C MET A 80 6.52 5.01 1.26
N ARG A 81 6.53 6.33 1.14
CA ARG A 81 7.31 7.20 2.03
C ARG A 81 6.72 7.29 3.44
N THR A 82 5.40 7.37 3.55
CA THR A 82 4.71 7.64 4.83
C THR A 82 4.25 6.37 5.55
N GLN A 83 4.13 5.25 4.85
CA GLN A 83 3.63 3.99 5.40
C GLN A 83 4.70 2.90 5.26
N PRO A 84 5.39 2.53 6.37
CA PRO A 84 6.51 1.57 6.32
C PRO A 84 6.08 0.18 5.84
N GLU A 85 4.87 -0.27 6.19
CA GLU A 85 4.35 -1.56 5.71
C GLU A 85 4.06 -1.54 4.20
N ARG A 86 3.61 -0.39 3.65
CA ARG A 86 3.42 -0.23 2.21
C ARG A 86 4.76 -0.28 1.50
N LEU A 87 5.78 0.40 2.03
CA LEU A 87 7.14 0.33 1.51
C LEU A 87 7.62 -1.13 1.48
N ARG A 88 7.58 -1.81 2.63
CA ARG A 88 8.00 -3.21 2.76
C ARG A 88 7.29 -4.12 1.76
N THR A 89 5.98 -3.96 1.61
CA THR A 89 5.17 -4.78 0.69
C THR A 89 5.60 -4.58 -0.76
N VAL A 90 5.79 -3.33 -1.19
CA VAL A 90 6.17 -3.03 -2.58
C VAL A 90 7.60 -3.48 -2.88
N LEU A 91 8.54 -3.21 -1.97
CA LEU A 91 9.94 -3.66 -2.12
C LEU A 91 10.04 -5.19 -2.09
N GLY A 92 9.22 -5.84 -1.25
CA GLY A 92 9.07 -7.30 -1.22
C GLY A 92 8.60 -7.85 -2.55
N GLY A 93 7.53 -7.27 -3.13
CA GLY A 93 7.06 -7.67 -4.46
C GLY A 93 8.12 -7.52 -5.55
N TRP A 94 8.87 -6.41 -5.56
CA TRP A 94 9.98 -6.24 -6.51
C TRP A 94 11.08 -7.29 -6.31
N TYR A 95 11.42 -7.62 -5.06
CA TYR A 95 12.40 -8.65 -4.75
C TYR A 95 11.92 -10.05 -5.16
N ASP A 96 10.66 -10.37 -4.86
CA ASP A 96 10.02 -11.64 -5.18
C ASP A 96 9.96 -11.90 -6.68
N ASP A 97 9.68 -10.86 -7.47
CA ASP A 97 9.67 -10.87 -8.93
C ASP A 97 11.08 -10.75 -9.55
N LEU A 98 12.14 -10.76 -8.73
CA LEU A 98 13.54 -10.60 -9.15
C LEU A 98 13.78 -9.34 -9.99
N GLN A 99 13.06 -8.26 -9.71
CA GLN A 99 13.23 -6.98 -10.42
C GLN A 99 14.64 -6.44 -10.19
N SER A 100 15.40 -6.27 -11.28
CA SER A 100 16.71 -5.62 -11.22
C SER A 100 16.56 -4.13 -10.88
N VAL A 101 17.59 -3.54 -10.27
CA VAL A 101 17.62 -2.09 -10.01
C VAL A 101 17.34 -1.28 -11.27
N LYS A 102 17.83 -1.73 -12.44
CA LYS A 102 17.58 -1.07 -13.73
C LYS A 102 16.10 -1.08 -14.12
N GLN A 103 15.39 -2.19 -13.90
CA GLN A 103 13.94 -2.27 -14.16
C GLN A 103 13.15 -1.37 -13.21
N VAL A 104 13.52 -1.36 -11.93
CA VAL A 104 12.87 -0.48 -10.94
C VAL A 104 13.10 1.00 -11.28
N VAL A 105 14.33 1.39 -11.67
CA VAL A 105 14.62 2.75 -12.14
C VAL A 105 13.77 3.10 -13.36
N ALA A 106 13.73 2.24 -14.38
CA ALA A 106 12.95 2.47 -15.58
C ALA A 106 11.44 2.63 -15.28
N PHE A 107 10.91 1.82 -14.35
CA PHE A 107 9.55 1.95 -13.85
C PHE A 107 9.32 3.31 -13.19
N MET A 108 10.17 3.70 -12.23
CA MET A 108 10.01 4.98 -11.53
C MET A 108 10.16 6.19 -12.45
N THR A 109 11.07 6.14 -13.43
CA THR A 109 11.20 7.19 -14.45
C THR A 109 9.93 7.30 -15.29
N LYS A 110 9.33 6.16 -15.70
CA LYS A 110 8.07 6.14 -16.44
C LYS A 110 6.91 6.72 -15.63
N GLU A 111 6.89 6.47 -14.33
CA GLU A 111 5.90 7.02 -13.38
C GLU A 111 6.11 8.52 -13.10
N GLY A 112 7.16 9.13 -13.65
CA GLY A 112 7.41 10.58 -13.57
C GLY A 112 8.17 11.03 -12.32
N LEU A 113 8.90 10.13 -11.66
CA LEU A 113 9.69 10.50 -10.48
C LEU A 113 10.88 11.38 -10.87
N SER A 114 11.22 12.32 -9.99
CA SER A 114 12.47 13.07 -10.09
C SER A 114 13.67 12.14 -9.88
N GLU A 115 14.81 12.49 -10.47
CA GLU A 115 16.06 11.73 -10.33
C GLU A 115 16.43 11.48 -8.86
N LYS A 116 16.31 12.52 -8.02
CA LYS A 116 16.56 12.37 -6.59
C LYS A 116 15.58 11.43 -5.88
N ALA A 117 14.29 11.46 -6.24
CA ALA A 117 13.33 10.51 -5.68
C ALA A 117 13.66 9.07 -6.12
N ILE A 118 14.08 8.89 -7.37
CA ILE A 118 14.56 7.60 -7.89
C ILE A 118 15.76 7.11 -7.08
N GLU A 119 16.75 7.95 -6.82
CA GLU A 119 17.93 7.59 -6.03
C GLU A 119 17.55 7.09 -4.63
N GLU A 120 16.67 7.80 -3.95
CA GLU A 120 16.18 7.47 -2.61
C GLU A 120 15.40 6.14 -2.59
N PHE A 121 14.48 5.91 -3.54
CA PHE A 121 13.77 4.63 -3.63
C PHE A 121 14.67 3.47 -4.07
N VAL A 122 15.70 3.71 -4.88
CA VAL A 122 16.73 2.71 -5.20
C VAL A 122 17.54 2.36 -3.96
N ALA A 123 17.90 3.34 -3.13
CA ALA A 123 18.58 3.10 -1.86
C ALA A 123 17.71 2.23 -0.93
N ALA A 124 16.42 2.55 -0.82
CA ALA A 124 15.46 1.74 -0.08
C ALA A 124 15.39 0.30 -0.59
N TYR A 125 15.32 0.09 -1.92
CA TYR A 125 15.27 -1.24 -2.50
C TYR A 125 16.55 -2.05 -2.27
N LYS A 126 17.72 -1.44 -2.44
CA LYS A 126 19.01 -2.08 -2.13
C LYS A 126 19.11 -2.46 -0.65
N ALA A 127 18.66 -1.60 0.25
CA ALA A 127 18.60 -1.89 1.67
C ALA A 127 17.66 -3.06 1.99
N TYR A 128 16.52 -3.14 1.31
CA TYR A 128 15.58 -4.26 1.44
C TYR A 128 16.19 -5.58 0.97
N ILE A 129 16.89 -5.59 -0.17
CA ILE A 129 17.61 -6.78 -0.66
C ILE A 129 18.62 -7.27 0.38
N ALA A 130 19.43 -6.36 0.94
CA ALA A 130 20.40 -6.69 1.97
C ALA A 130 19.73 -7.23 3.24
N TYR A 131 18.62 -6.62 3.67
CA TYR A 131 17.80 -7.11 4.77
C TYR A 131 17.26 -8.52 4.49
N ALA A 132 16.70 -8.76 3.30
CA ALA A 132 16.13 -10.06 2.93
C ALA A 132 17.20 -11.16 2.94
N GLN A 133 18.37 -10.87 2.38
CA GLN A 133 19.52 -11.79 2.37
C GLN A 133 20.02 -12.09 3.78
N ALA A 134 20.17 -11.07 4.63
CA ALA A 134 20.63 -11.22 6.01
C ALA A 134 19.69 -12.10 6.87
N HIS A 135 18.40 -12.14 6.52
CA HIS A 135 17.38 -12.91 7.23
C HIS A 135 16.97 -14.20 6.49
N GLY A 136 17.70 -14.59 5.43
CA GLY A 136 17.41 -15.82 4.68
C GLY A 136 16.08 -15.83 3.92
N ILE A 137 15.51 -14.65 3.64
CA ILE A 137 14.27 -14.52 2.87
C ILE A 137 14.60 -14.77 1.40
N LYS A 138 14.05 -15.87 0.86
CA LYS A 138 14.18 -16.24 -0.55
C LYS A 138 13.07 -15.58 -1.37
N PRO A 139 13.38 -15.03 -2.56
CA PRO A 139 12.38 -14.43 -3.42
C PRO A 139 11.44 -15.51 -3.98
N ALA A 140 10.14 -15.18 -4.09
CA ALA A 140 9.11 -16.14 -4.50
C ALA A 140 9.41 -16.81 -5.85
N ALA A 141 9.93 -16.07 -6.83
CA ALA A 141 10.29 -16.62 -8.15
C ALA A 141 11.35 -17.75 -8.09
N LEU A 142 12.19 -17.79 -7.04
CA LEU A 142 13.17 -18.86 -6.83
C LEU A 142 12.61 -20.05 -6.03
N THR A 143 11.43 -19.93 -5.44
CA THR A 143 10.81 -21.00 -4.62
C THR A 143 9.84 -21.89 -5.39
N LEU A 144 9.33 -21.45 -6.55
CA LEU A 144 8.34 -22.17 -7.35
C LEU A 144 8.93 -23.33 -8.20
N HIS A 145 10.24 -23.51 -8.17
CA HIS A 145 10.97 -24.52 -8.97
C HIS A 145 11.65 -25.62 -8.15
N THR A 146 11.32 -25.72 -6.86
CA THR A 146 11.77 -26.79 -5.94
C THR A 146 10.62 -27.64 -5.49
#